data_AF-A0A973X6R8-F1
#
_entry.id   AF-A0A973X6R8-F1
#
_cell.length_a   1.000
_cell.length_b   1.000
_cell.length_c   1.000
_cell.angle_alpha   90.00
_cell.angle_beta   90.00
_cell.angle_gamma   90.00
#
_symmetry.space_group_name_H-M   'P 1'
#
loop_
_entity.id
_entity.type
_entity.pdbx_description
1 polymer ?
#
loop_
_entity_poly.entity_id
_entity_poly.type
_entity_poly.pdbx_seq_one_letter_code
_entity_poly.pdbx_strand_id
1 'polypeptide(L)' 'MQDFIREENLKLYRRALVESTDEEQRKVLLVLLRLLVLEQAAMAPRSQQAQMESHLSL' A
#
# COMPACT_ATOMS: atom_id res chain seq x y z
N MET A 1 -4.62 8.44 12.14
CA MET A 1 -3.28 9.05 12.09
C MET A 1 -2.29 8.21 11.29
N GLN A 2 -2.24 6.89 11.50
CA GLN A 2 -1.36 6.00 10.71
C GLN A 2 -1.68 6.00 9.20
N ASP A 3 -2.95 5.96 8.81
CA ASP A 3 -3.32 5.98 7.38
C ASP A 3 -2.90 7.29 6.69
N PHE A 4 -3.06 8.42 7.38
CA PHE A 4 -2.58 9.72 6.90
C PHE A 4 -1.06 9.74 6.69
N ILE A 5 -0.28 9.27 7.68
CA ILE A 5 1.19 9.19 7.56
C ILE A 5 1.59 8.27 6.39
N ARG A 6 0.88 7.16 6.21
CA ARG A 6 1.13 6.19 5.13
C ARG A 6 0.84 6.81 3.76
N GLU A 7 -0.28 7.51 3.61
CA GLU A 7 -0.64 8.20 2.36
C GLU A 7 0.37 9.30 1.99
N GLU A 8 0.80 10.09 2.98
CA GLU A 8 1.83 11.10 2.77
C GLU A 8 3.18 10.48 2.37
N ASN A 9 3.60 9.41 3.04
CA ASN A 9 4.81 8.67 2.68
C ASN A 9 4.74 8.12 1.25
N LEU A 10 3.58 7.60 0.83
CA LEU A 10 3.38 7.10 -0.53
C LEU A 10 3.57 8.22 -1.57
N LYS A 11 3.05 9.43 -1.31
CA LYS A 11 3.24 10.59 -2.19
C LYS A 11 4.71 10.99 -2.26
N LEU A 12 5.40 11.04 -1.11
CA LEU A 12 6.82 11.39 -1.03
C LEU A 12 7.70 10.41 -1.80
N TYR A 13 7.49 9.10 -1.63
CA TYR A 13 8.28 8.09 -2.33
C TYR A 13 8.03 8.09 -3.84
N ARG A 14 6.79 8.31 -4.29
CA ARG A 14 6.49 8.45 -5.73
C ARG A 14 7.19 9.67 -6.32
N ARG A 15 7.16 10.80 -5.62
CA ARG A 15 7.84 12.02 -6.05
C ARG A 15 9.35 11.81 -6.13
N ALA A 16 9.95 11.26 -5.07
CA ALA A 16 11.38 10.95 -5.05
C ALA A 16 11.79 9.99 -6.17
N LEU A 17 10.94 9.03 -6.54
CA LEU A 17 11.23 8.09 -7.62
C LEU A 17 11.30 8.79 -8.99
N VAL A 18 10.39 9.74 -9.24
CA VAL A 18 10.36 10.53 -10.49
C VAL A 18 11.53 11.50 -10.56
N GLU A 19 11.89 12.11 -9.43
CA GLU A 19 12.97 13.11 -9.35
C GLU A 19 14.37 12.49 -9.28
N SER A 20 14.48 11.20 -8.93
CA SER A 20 15.77 10.53 -8.77
C SER A 20 16.42 10.18 -10.11
N THR A 21 17.67 10.63 -10.26
CA THR A 21 18.56 10.29 -11.38
C THR A 21 19.48 9.11 -11.06
N ASP A 22 19.56 8.69 -9.79
CA ASP A 22 20.39 7.60 -9.31
C ASP A 22 19.64 6.25 -9.43
N GLU A 23 20.25 5.29 -10.13
CA GLU A 23 19.59 4.01 -10.40
C GLU A 23 19.39 3.15 -9.15
N GLU A 24 20.35 3.16 -8.23
CA GLU A 24 20.27 2.40 -6.98
C GLU A 24 19.23 3.00 -6.05
N GLN A 25 19.15 4.33 -5.98
CA GLN A 25 18.09 5.03 -5.27
C GLN A 25 16.71 4.68 -5.83
N ARG A 26 16.54 4.63 -7.16
CA ARG A 26 15.27 4.20 -7.78
C ARG A 26 14.91 2.76 -7.41
N LYS A 27 15.87 1.83 -7.39
CA LYS A 27 15.65 0.43 -6.96
C LYS A 27 15.14 0.38 -5.52
N VAL A 28 15.77 1.10 -4.61
CA VAL A 28 15.35 1.19 -3.20
C VAL A 28 13.93 1.76 -3.09
N LEU A 29 13.63 2.86 -3.80
CA LEU A 29 12.32 3.50 -3.78
C LEU A 29 11.21 2.56 -4.30
N LEU A 30 11.49 1.77 -5.34
CA LEU A 30 10.55 0.76 -5.84
C LEU A 30 10.25 -0.33 -4.80
N VAL A 31 11.28 -0.78 -4.05
CA VAL A 31 11.09 -1.74 -2.95
C VAL A 31 10.21 -1.16 -1.85
N LEU A 32 10.49 0.07 -1.41
CA LEU A 32 9.71 0.76 -0.37
C LEU A 32 8.25 0.95 -0.78
N LEU A 33 8.00 1.37 -2.02
CA LEU A 33 6.64 1.51 -2.56
C LEU A 33 5.90 0.17 -2.59
N ARG A 34 6.57 -0.92 -2.99
CA ARG A 34 5.97 -2.26 -3.00
C ARG A 34 5.57 -2.70 -1.59
N LEU A 35 6.43 -2.48 -0.60
CA LEU A 35 6.16 -2.86 0.79
C LEU A 35 4.93 -2.12 1.34
N LEU A 36 4.81 -0.82 1.06
CA LEU A 36 3.66 -0.01 1.52
C LEU A 36 2.34 -0.45 0.90
N VAL A 37 2.33 -0.83 -0.38
CA VAL A 37 1.11 -1.32 -1.07
C VAL A 37 0.69 -2.69 -0.52
N LEU A 38 1.65 -3.58 -0.25
CA LEU A 38 1.36 -4.90 0.32
C LEU A 38 0.84 -4.80 1.76
N GLU A 39 1.39 -3.89 2.56
CA GLU A 39 0.88 -3.62 3.91
C GLU A 39 -0.57 -3.11 3.87
N GLN A 40 -0.91 -2.24 2.91
CA GLN A 40 -2.29 -1.77 2.71
C GLN A 40 -3.24 -2.92 2.35
N ALA A 41 -2.83 -3.83 1.46
CA ALA A 41 -3.64 -4.99 1.10
C ALA A 41 -3.84 -5.96 2.27
N ALA A 42 -2.84 -6.10 3.15
CA ALA A 42 -2.93 -6.95 4.33
C ALA A 42 -3.81 -6.35 5.45
N MET A 43 -3.89 -5.02 5.53
CA MET A 43 -4.73 -4.31 6.50
C MET A 43 -6.15 -4.04 6.01
N ALA A 44 -6.47 -4.36 4.75
CA ALA A 44 -7.83 -4.26 4.25
C ALA A 44 -8.76 -5.19 5.07
N PRO A 45 -9.84 -4.66 5.66
CA PRO A 45 -10.72 -5.48 6.50
C PRO A 45 -11.37 -6.58 5.65
N ARG A 46 -11.31 -7.83 6.13
CA ARG A 46 -12.03 -9.00 5.57
C ARG A 46 -13.55 -8.90 5.71
N SER A 47 -14.10 -7.69 5.80
CA SER A 47 -15.51 -7.44 6.09
C SER A 47 -16.47 -7.79 4.95
N GLN A 48 -15.97 -8.14 3.76
CA GLN A 48 -16.81 -8.58 2.63
C GLN A 48 -16.93 -10.10 2.49
N GLN A 49 -16.01 -10.89 3.03
CA GLN A 49 -16.10 -12.37 2.95
C GLN A 49 -17.14 -12.93 3.95
N ALA A 50 -17.24 -12.35 5.15
CA ALA A 50 -18.19 -12.82 6.16
C ALA A 50 -19.68 -12.53 5.81
N GLN A 51 -19.95 -11.51 4.99
CA GLN A 51 -21.32 -11.19 4.56
C GLN A 51 -21.81 -12.10 3.42
N MET A 52 -20.94 -12.64 2.57
CA MET A 52 -21.36 -13.57 1.52
C MET A 52 -21.71 -14.96 2.06
N GLU A 53 -20.99 -15.46 3.08
CA GLU A 53 -21.26 -16.78 3.68
C GLU A 53 -22.57 -16.82 4.48
N SER A 54 -22.98 -15.69 5.08
CA SER A 54 -24.27 -15.58 5.77
C SER A 54 -25.48 -15.54 4.82
N HIS A 55 -25.27 -15.19 3.54
CA HIS A 55 -26.34 -15.14 2.54
C HIS A 55 -26.49 -16.43 1.72
N LEU A 56 -25.51 -17.33 1.76
CA LEU A 56 -25.54 -18.64 1.08
C LEU A 56 -25.97 -19.80 2.00
N SER A 57 -26.25 -19.51 3.28
CA SER A 57 -26.74 -20.48 4.27
C SER A 57 -28.25 -20.28 4.56
N LEU A 58 -29.08 -20.42 3.53
CA LEU A 58 -30.54 -20.56 3.65
C LEU A 58 -31.02 -21.75 2.82
#